data_AF-A0A523G347-F1
#
_entry.id   AF-A0A523G347-F1
#
_cell.length_a   1.000
_cell.length_b   1.000
_cell.length_c   1.000
_cell.angle_alpha   90.00
_cell.angle_beta   90.00
_cell.angle_gamma   90.00
#
_symmetry.space_group_name_H-M   'P 1'
#
loop_
_entity.id
_entity.type
_entity.pdbx_description
1 polymer ?
#
loop_
_entity_poly.entity_id
_entity_poly.type
_entity_poly.pdbx_seq_one_letter_code
_entity_poly.pdbx_strand_id
1 'polypeptide(L)'
;MLLTAVSCDSVLESRVSELERRVAKLENGGATATTTLNTTPTTTTIPAGPEVKPEGPLPEFDFSSETFDFGAISEGEVVEHIFSFTNTGEAPLIIQSASASCGCTVPSYSKDPVPVGGTGEIAV
;
A
#
# COMPACT_ATOMS: atom_id res chain seq x y z
N MET A 1 -41.74 39.45 -24.90
CA MET A 1 -42.38 38.13 -25.07
C MET A 1 -41.30 37.22 -25.66
N LEU A 2 -40.54 36.59 -24.77
CA LEU A 2 -39.24 35.97 -25.06
C LEU A 2 -39.44 34.47 -25.34
N LEU A 3 -38.72 33.99 -26.35
CA LEU A 3 -38.74 32.67 -26.99
C LEU A 3 -38.95 31.47 -26.05
N THR A 4 -39.87 30.60 -26.45
CA THR A 4 -39.97 29.19 -26.05
C THR A 4 -38.96 28.34 -26.83
N ALA A 5 -38.49 27.28 -26.15
CA ALA A 5 -37.72 26.11 -26.63
C ALA A 5 -36.20 26.14 -26.41
N VAL A 6 -35.77 25.44 -25.35
CA VAL A 6 -34.53 24.64 -25.24
C VAL A 6 -34.79 23.71 -24.04
N SER A 7 -35.26 22.48 -24.23
CA SER A 7 -34.47 21.27 -24.51
C SER A 7 -33.28 21.08 -23.56
N CYS A 8 -33.56 20.79 -22.28
CA CYS A 8 -32.57 20.22 -21.37
C CYS A 8 -33.24 19.41 -20.23
N ASP A 9 -34.12 18.47 -20.55
CA ASP A 9 -34.81 17.67 -19.51
C ASP A 9 -34.56 16.15 -19.60
N SER A 10 -34.05 15.62 -20.71
CA SER A 10 -33.84 14.16 -20.87
C SER A 10 -32.62 13.59 -20.12
N VAL A 11 -31.66 14.44 -19.74
CA VAL A 11 -30.42 14.02 -19.07
C VAL A 11 -30.61 13.95 -17.55
N LEU A 12 -31.57 14.69 -16.98
CA LEU A 12 -31.85 14.67 -15.55
C LEU A 12 -32.75 13.50 -15.17
N GLU A 13 -33.77 13.19 -16.00
CA GLU A 13 -34.65 12.03 -15.78
C GLU A 13 -33.91 10.69 -15.85
N SER A 14 -32.93 10.55 -16.75
CA SER A 14 -32.09 9.33 -16.83
C SER A 14 -31.21 9.11 -15.60
N ARG A 15 -30.84 10.20 -14.90
CA ARG A 15 -30.03 10.14 -13.66
C ARG A 15 -30.89 9.87 -12.43
N VAL A 16 -32.16 10.28 -12.45
CA VAL A 16 -33.14 10.01 -11.37
C VAL A 16 -33.51 8.53 -11.37
N SER A 17 -33.79 7.94 -12.53
CA SER A 17 -34.18 6.51 -12.61
C SER A 17 -33.05 5.55 -12.22
N GLU A 18 -31.79 5.90 -12.49
CA GLU A 18 -30.61 5.14 -12.06
C GLU A 18 -30.36 5.23 -10.55
N LEU A 19 -30.71 6.36 -9.92
CA LEU A 19 -30.58 6.53 -8.46
C LEU A 19 -31.63 5.72 -7.70
N GLU A 20 -32.88 5.71 -8.18
CA GLU A 20 -33.97 4.94 -7.56
C GLU A 20 -33.72 3.43 -7.63
N ARG A 21 -33.13 2.94 -8.74
CA ARG A 21 -32.74 1.53 -8.89
C ARG A 21 -31.62 1.12 -7.93
N ARG A 22 -30.76 2.05 -7.51
CA ARG A 22 -29.67 1.81 -6.54
C ARG A 22 -30.17 1.83 -5.09
N VAL A 23 -31.17 2.66 -4.76
CA VAL A 23 -31.76 2.70 -3.41
C VAL A 23 -32.61 1.45 -3.14
N ALA A 24 -33.39 1.00 -4.11
CA ALA A 24 -34.20 -0.22 -3.97
C ALA A 24 -33.36 -1.50 -3.73
N LYS A 25 -32.08 -1.51 -4.11
CA LYS A 25 -31.18 -2.66 -3.91
C LYS A 25 -30.59 -2.73 -2.48
N LEU A 26 -30.81 -1.71 -1.65
CA LEU A 26 -30.27 -1.65 -0.28
C LEU A 26 -31.30 -2.01 0.80
N GLU A 27 -32.60 -1.97 0.52
CA GLU A 27 -33.63 -2.15 1.55
C GLU A 27 -34.13 -3.60 1.71
N ASN A 28 -33.83 -4.52 0.79
CA ASN A 28 -34.15 -5.95 0.97
C ASN A 28 -32.87 -6.77 1.15
N GLY A 29 -32.50 -6.99 2.41
CA GLY A 29 -31.24 -7.59 2.80
C GLY A 29 -30.96 -9.00 2.25
N GLY A 30 -29.67 -9.28 2.07
CA GLY A 30 -29.13 -10.64 2.16
C GLY A 30 -28.61 -11.28 0.85
N ALA A 31 -27.29 -11.47 0.80
CA ALA A 31 -26.49 -12.34 -0.08
C ALA A 31 -26.51 -12.00 -1.59
N THR A 32 -25.40 -11.60 -2.23
CA THR A 32 -24.12 -12.30 -2.29
C THR A 32 -23.05 -11.32 -2.75
N ALA A 33 -22.14 -10.94 -1.86
CA ALA A 33 -20.77 -10.60 -2.23
C ALA A 33 -19.90 -11.63 -1.51
N THR A 34 -19.53 -12.68 -2.23
CA THR A 34 -18.52 -13.61 -1.76
C THR A 34 -17.19 -12.88 -1.72
N THR A 35 -16.87 -12.26 -0.59
CA THR A 35 -15.49 -12.01 -0.17
C THR A 35 -15.42 -12.34 1.31
N THR A 36 -15.21 -13.63 1.56
CA THR A 36 -15.04 -14.24 2.87
C THR A 36 -14.06 -13.46 3.74
N LEU A 37 -14.53 -13.00 4.89
CA LEU A 37 -13.68 -12.68 6.03
C LEU A 37 -13.00 -13.98 6.45
N ASN A 38 -11.68 -14.06 6.35
CA ASN A 38 -10.93 -15.09 7.06
C ASN A 38 -9.71 -14.43 7.71
N THR A 39 -9.88 -14.05 8.97
CA THR A 39 -8.75 -13.86 9.88
C THR A 39 -8.56 -15.13 10.67
N THR A 40 -7.31 -15.63 10.64
CA THR A 40 -6.70 -16.65 11.52
C THR A 40 -7.01 -18.12 11.22
N PRO A 41 -6.15 -19.08 11.59
CA PRO A 41 -4.84 -19.42 11.04
C PRO A 41 -4.82 -20.88 10.56
N THR A 42 -4.47 -21.18 9.31
CA THR A 42 -4.11 -22.56 8.94
C THR A 42 -3.22 -22.56 7.71
N THR A 43 -1.98 -23.02 7.93
CA THR A 43 -1.21 -23.86 7.01
C THR A 43 -2.09 -24.56 5.98
N THR A 44 -1.84 -24.35 4.68
CA THR A 44 -1.91 -25.36 3.58
C THR A 44 -1.94 -24.63 2.24
N THR A 45 -0.76 -24.59 1.61
CA THR A 45 -0.54 -25.07 0.25
C THR A 45 -1.36 -24.40 -0.87
N ILE A 46 -0.87 -23.23 -1.29
CA ILE A 46 -0.91 -22.81 -2.69
C ILE A 46 -0.06 -23.82 -3.49
N PRO A 47 -0.49 -24.34 -4.64
CA PRO A 47 0.34 -25.22 -5.45
C PRO A 47 1.62 -24.47 -5.80
N ALA A 48 2.73 -24.96 -5.25
CA ALA A 48 4.07 -24.65 -5.70
C ALA A 48 4.18 -25.08 -7.17
N GLY A 49 3.74 -24.23 -8.10
CA GLY A 49 4.53 -24.05 -9.31
C GLY A 49 5.94 -23.72 -8.82
N PRO A 50 7.00 -24.33 -9.36
CA PRO A 50 8.34 -24.13 -8.84
C PRO A 50 8.56 -22.62 -8.76
N GLU A 51 8.56 -22.10 -7.54
CA GLU A 51 8.98 -20.75 -7.26
C GLU A 51 10.46 -20.82 -7.57
N VAL A 52 10.80 -20.54 -8.84
CA VAL A 52 12.17 -20.45 -9.29
C VAL A 52 12.70 -19.17 -8.64
N LYS A 53 13.04 -19.30 -7.35
CA LYS A 53 14.06 -18.49 -6.70
C LYS A 53 15.19 -18.47 -7.73
N PRO A 54 15.46 -17.33 -8.39
CA PRO A 54 16.44 -17.33 -9.46
C PRO A 54 17.72 -17.90 -8.86
N GLU A 55 18.19 -19.00 -9.45
CA GLU A 55 19.37 -19.71 -8.98
C GLU A 55 20.57 -18.80 -9.24
N GLY A 56 20.90 -17.99 -8.26
CA GLY A 56 21.89 -16.93 -8.33
C GLY A 56 21.99 -16.21 -6.99
N PRO A 57 23.07 -15.45 -6.77
CA PRO A 57 23.24 -14.69 -5.55
C PRO A 57 22.08 -13.70 -5.40
N LEU A 58 21.31 -13.84 -4.32
CA LEU A 58 20.15 -13.00 -4.04
C LEU A 58 20.51 -11.93 -3.02
N PRO A 59 20.03 -10.70 -3.21
CA PRO A 59 20.14 -9.69 -2.18
C PRO A 59 19.14 -10.02 -1.05
N GLU A 60 19.62 -10.01 0.18
CA GLU A 60 18.84 -10.22 1.39
C GLU A 60 19.29 -9.17 2.41
N PHE A 61 18.38 -8.65 3.20
CA PHE A 61 18.71 -7.64 4.20
C PHE A 61 18.03 -7.96 5.52
N ASP A 62 18.65 -7.54 6.61
CA ASP A 62 18.16 -7.69 7.97
C ASP A 62 18.20 -6.31 8.66
N PHE A 63 17.08 -5.88 9.24
CA PHE A 63 16.98 -4.62 9.97
C PHE A 63 17.37 -4.83 11.42
N SER A 64 18.22 -3.94 11.95
CA SER A 64 18.52 -3.98 13.39
C SER A 64 17.33 -3.57 14.26
N SER A 65 16.42 -2.75 13.72
CA SER A 65 15.16 -2.37 14.35
C SER A 65 14.12 -2.11 13.27
N GLU A 66 13.00 -2.81 13.33
CA GLU A 66 11.90 -2.66 12.36
C GLU A 66 10.82 -1.69 12.85
N THR A 67 10.88 -1.31 14.13
CA THR A 67 9.86 -0.46 14.76
C THR A 67 10.52 0.54 15.68
N PHE A 68 10.15 1.79 15.50
CA PHE A 68 10.53 2.87 16.40
C PHE A 68 9.27 3.65 16.78
N ASP A 69 9.08 3.86 18.08
CA ASP A 69 8.01 4.69 18.61
C ASP A 69 8.60 6.03 19.02
N PHE A 70 8.16 7.10 18.37
CA PHE A 70 8.61 8.46 18.68
C PHE A 70 7.96 9.02 19.95
N GLY A 71 6.98 8.34 20.53
CA GLY A 71 6.25 8.80 21.71
C GLY A 71 5.39 10.03 21.43
N ALA A 72 5.31 10.93 22.42
CA ALA A 72 4.55 12.16 22.32
C ALA A 72 5.40 13.24 21.64
N ILE A 73 5.02 13.59 20.41
CA ILE A 73 5.67 14.64 19.61
C ILE A 73 4.79 15.89 19.62
N SER A 74 5.41 17.06 19.78
CA SER A 74 4.70 18.34 19.70
C SER A 74 4.42 18.74 18.24
N GLU A 75 3.31 19.45 17.99
CA GLU A 75 3.02 19.93 16.64
C GLU A 75 4.14 20.89 16.15
N GLY A 76 4.68 20.60 14.97
CA GLY A 76 5.79 21.36 14.37
C GLY A 76 7.18 20.92 14.82
N GLU A 77 7.30 19.93 15.70
CA GLU A 77 8.57 19.32 16.05
C GLU A 77 9.04 18.39 14.92
N VAL A 78 10.31 18.55 14.52
CA VAL A 78 10.95 17.68 13.53
C VAL A 78 11.71 16.61 14.27
N VAL A 79 11.20 15.39 14.20
CA VAL A 79 11.90 14.18 14.67
C VAL A 79 12.51 13.47 13.48
N GLU A 80 13.63 12.80 13.72
CA GLU A 80 14.28 11.94 12.73
C GLU A 80 14.66 10.63 13.42
N HIS A 81 14.48 9.51 12.71
CA HIS A 81 15.02 8.23 13.15
C HIS A 81 15.74 7.53 12.00
N ILE A 82 16.89 6.93 12.31
CA ILE A 82 17.71 6.21 11.33
C ILE A 82 17.54 4.71 11.58
N PHE A 83 16.89 4.05 10.62
CA PHE A 83 16.82 2.60 10.55
C PHE A 83 18.05 2.06 9.84
N SER A 84 18.89 1.35 10.56
CA SER A 84 20.05 0.65 10.01
C SER A 84 19.69 -0.79 9.63
N PHE A 85 20.18 -1.23 8.48
CA PHE A 85 20.05 -2.60 8.00
C PHE A 85 21.38 -3.13 7.48
N THR A 86 21.53 -4.44 7.45
CA THR A 86 22.71 -5.13 6.92
C THR A 86 22.31 -5.99 5.74
N ASN A 87 23.09 -5.96 4.66
CA ASN A 87 22.92 -6.89 3.54
C ASN A 87 23.50 -8.26 3.93
N THR A 88 22.63 -9.20 4.28
CA THR A 88 22.96 -10.59 4.62
C THR A 88 22.90 -11.54 3.43
N GLY A 89 22.56 -11.03 2.25
CA GLY A 89 22.45 -11.81 1.02
C GLY A 89 23.78 -12.16 0.39
N GLU A 90 23.69 -12.74 -0.81
CA GLU A 90 24.85 -13.15 -1.61
C GLU A 90 25.11 -12.19 -2.79
N ALA A 91 24.25 -11.19 -2.99
CA ALA A 91 24.38 -10.14 -4.00
C ALA A 91 24.31 -8.72 -3.40
N PRO A 92 24.83 -7.70 -4.10
CA PRO A 92 24.65 -6.31 -3.68
C PRO A 92 23.17 -5.92 -3.64
N LEU A 93 22.76 -5.27 -2.55
CA LEU A 93 21.40 -4.81 -2.31
C LEU A 93 21.24 -3.37 -2.83
N ILE A 94 20.22 -3.13 -3.65
CA ILE A 94 19.87 -1.79 -4.15
C ILE A 94 18.44 -1.47 -3.72
N ILE A 95 18.26 -0.35 -3.02
CA ILE A 95 16.92 0.13 -2.64
C ILE A 95 16.29 0.80 -3.86
N GLN A 96 15.25 0.18 -4.43
CA GLN A 96 14.55 0.73 -5.59
C GLN A 96 13.63 1.89 -5.21
N SER A 97 12.89 1.73 -4.12
CA SER A 97 11.92 2.71 -3.63
C SER A 97 11.69 2.53 -2.13
N ALA A 98 11.62 3.62 -1.38
CA ALA A 98 11.06 3.64 -0.03
C ALA A 98 9.82 4.56 -0.02
N SER A 99 8.71 4.05 0.50
CA SER A 99 7.44 4.77 0.55
C SER A 99 6.89 4.70 1.96
N ALA A 100 6.54 5.87 2.53
CA ALA A 100 5.80 5.92 3.77
C ALA A 100 4.29 5.75 3.54
N SER A 101 3.62 5.05 4.45
CA SER A 101 2.16 4.92 4.44
C SER A 101 1.45 6.20 4.88
N CYS A 102 2.11 7.02 5.69
CA CYS A 102 1.64 8.33 6.13
C CYS A 102 2.43 9.43 5.43
N GLY A 103 1.73 10.29 4.68
CA GLY A 103 2.36 11.32 3.82
C GLY A 103 3.08 12.47 4.56
N CYS A 104 3.12 12.45 5.89
CA CYS A 104 3.89 13.42 6.70
C CYS A 104 5.35 12.98 6.94
N THR A 105 5.70 11.74 6.65
CA THR A 105 7.07 11.20 6.79
C THR A 105 7.69 11.01 5.40
N VAL A 106 8.97 11.34 5.25
CA VAL A 106 9.68 11.28 3.97
C VAL A 106 10.94 10.44 4.16
N PRO A 107 10.94 9.16 3.73
CA PRO A 107 12.10 8.32 3.89
C PRO A 107 13.25 8.81 3.00
N SER A 108 14.42 8.99 3.59
CA SER A 108 15.68 9.30 2.93
C SER A 108 16.60 8.09 3.01
N TYR A 109 17.10 7.62 1.87
CA TYR A 109 17.96 6.44 1.78
C TYR A 109 18.99 6.62 0.68
N SER A 110 20.13 5.93 0.80
CA SER A 110 21.14 5.95 -0.27
C SER A 110 20.69 5.07 -1.45
N LYS A 111 20.94 5.57 -2.67
CA LYS A 111 20.72 4.81 -3.92
C LYS A 111 21.96 4.00 -4.32
N ASP A 112 23.05 4.15 -3.58
CA ASP A 112 24.25 3.37 -3.79
C ASP A 112 24.00 1.88 -3.45
N PRO A 113 24.58 0.95 -4.21
CA PRO A 113 24.48 -0.46 -3.89
C PRO A 113 25.19 -0.77 -2.57
N VAL A 114 24.49 -1.46 -1.66
CA VAL A 114 25.07 -1.96 -0.41
C VAL A 114 25.73 -3.31 -0.70
N PRO A 115 27.07 -3.44 -0.53
CA PRO A 115 27.75 -4.70 -0.78
C PRO A 115 27.31 -5.79 0.21
N VAL A 116 27.62 -7.06 -0.09
CA VAL A 116 27.37 -8.18 0.82
C VAL A 116 28.14 -7.96 2.13
N GLY A 117 27.43 -8.07 3.26
CA GLY A 117 27.95 -7.76 4.59
C GLY A 117 28.08 -6.26 4.89
N GLY A 118 27.73 -5.39 3.95
CA GLY A 118 27.67 -3.95 4.16
C GLY A 118 26.40 -3.54 4.90
N THR A 119 26.47 -2.38 5.53
CA THR A 119 25.32 -1.75 6.22
C THR A 119 24.77 -0.59 5.40
N GLY A 120 23.46 -0.42 5.40
CA GLY A 120 22.77 0.74 4.87
C GLY A 120 21.87 1.38 5.92
N GLU A 121 21.46 2.61 5.64
CA GLU A 121 20.68 3.45 6.56
C GLU A 121 19.51 4.07 5.82
N ILE A 122 18.35 4.13 6.49
CA ILE A 122 17.14 4.80 6.02
C ILE A 122 16.69 5.76 7.12
N ALA A 123 16.74 7.06 6.86
CA ALA A 123 16.22 8.10 7.75
C ALA A 123 14.72 8.35 7.44
N VAL A 124 13.90 8.60 8.45
CA VAL A 124 12.47 8.93 8.32
C VAL A 124 12.08 10.18 9.09
#